data_AF-A0A6I3C9X7-F1
#
_entry.id   AF-A0A6I3C9X7-F1
#
_cell.length_a   1.000
_cell.length_b   1.000
_cell.length_c   1.000
_cell.angle_alpha   90.00
_cell.angle_beta   90.00
_cell.angle_gamma   90.00
#
_symmetry.space_group_name_H-M   'P 1'
#
loop_
_entity.id
_entity.type
_entity.pdbx_description
1 polymer ?
#
loop_
_entity_poly.entity_id
_entity_poly.type
_entity_poly.pdbx_seq_one_letter_code
_entity_poly.pdbx_strand_id
1 'polypeptide(L)'
;MTTMWKSKKTHSKLLAGLALAAFGLGALGTVGAAQAASNSSRQSEPVEIRDPKATDRIIVRMLDGSTPDVAALSREAGESVSLALLGQDDSWVSKLAGRRSPADVEAISRRIAALPGVAFAEPDHKVFATAVPTDPLFAKQWDLLAPTATTKGLDITGARAVTSGTPDVVVAVVDTGITAHIELAGQVLPGYDMVSDVLLANDGDLRDANAADPGDWVSTSENALGYFAGCGVSNSSWHGTHVSGTIAAKSDN
;
A
#
# COMPACT_ATOMS: atom_id res chain seq x y z
N MET A 1 -18.84 -8.28 49.85
CA MET A 1 -18.42 -6.87 49.96
C MET A 1 -18.02 -6.42 48.57
N THR A 2 -18.95 -5.80 47.86
CA THR A 2 -18.85 -5.54 46.41
C THR A 2 -19.14 -4.06 46.22
N THR A 3 -18.13 -3.26 45.89
CA THR A 3 -18.29 -1.82 45.67
C THR A 3 -18.23 -1.51 44.19
N MET A 4 -19.40 -1.11 43.67
CA MET A 4 -19.64 -0.47 42.38
C MET A 4 -18.91 0.87 42.28
N TRP A 5 -18.42 1.22 41.09
CA TRP A 5 -18.31 2.62 40.69
C TRP A 5 -18.70 2.81 39.22
N LYS A 6 -19.83 3.50 38.99
CA LYS A 6 -20.28 4.03 37.69
C LYS A 6 -19.84 5.49 37.61
N SER A 7 -19.11 5.87 36.57
CA SER A 7 -18.82 7.26 36.25
C SER A 7 -19.88 7.83 35.29
N LYS A 8 -20.45 8.98 35.65
CA LYS A 8 -21.48 9.73 34.90
C LYS A 8 -20.81 10.74 33.95
N LYS A 9 -21.28 10.77 32.70
CA LYS A 9 -21.07 11.86 31.74
C LYS A 9 -21.84 13.11 32.19
N THR A 10 -21.23 14.29 32.04
CA THR A 10 -21.94 15.57 31.97
C THR A 10 -21.39 16.40 30.81
N HIS A 11 -22.30 16.82 29.93
CA HIS A 11 -22.10 17.80 28.88
C HIS A 11 -22.25 19.21 29.46
N SER A 12 -21.37 20.16 29.09
CA SER A 12 -21.58 21.58 29.35
C SER A 12 -21.84 22.31 28.03
N LYS A 13 -22.95 23.04 27.97
CA LYS A 13 -23.47 23.79 26.83
C LYS A 13 -22.96 25.23 26.86
N LEU A 14 -22.74 25.79 25.67
CA LEU A 14 -22.57 27.22 25.40
C LEU A 14 -23.76 28.04 25.91
N LEU A 15 -23.49 29.27 26.36
CA LEU A 15 -24.46 30.37 26.39
C LEU A 15 -23.77 31.68 25.96
N ALA A 16 -24.45 32.35 25.04
CA ALA A 16 -24.13 33.65 24.47
C ALA A 16 -24.49 34.79 25.44
N GLY A 17 -23.75 35.89 25.38
CA GLY A 17 -24.04 37.14 26.10
C GLY A 17 -23.84 38.34 25.17
N LEU A 18 -24.95 38.93 24.77
CA LEU A 18 -25.10 40.15 23.99
C LEU A 18 -25.06 41.37 24.93
N ALA A 19 -24.34 42.43 24.61
CA ALA A 19 -24.54 43.76 25.21
C ALA A 19 -24.28 44.85 24.17
N LEU A 20 -25.26 45.75 24.05
CA LEU A 20 -25.43 46.81 23.07
C LEU A 20 -25.56 48.14 23.81
N ALA A 21 -24.82 49.18 23.39
CA ALA A 21 -25.04 50.64 23.58
C ALA A 21 -23.69 51.37 23.39
N ALA A 22 -23.55 52.57 22.82
CA ALA A 22 -24.47 53.56 22.27
C ALA A 22 -23.70 54.48 21.29
N PHE A 23 -24.46 55.17 20.43
CA PHE A 23 -24.02 56.17 19.46
C PHE A 23 -23.41 57.43 20.11
N GLY A 24 -22.34 57.96 19.49
CA GLY A 24 -21.81 59.29 19.73
C GLY A 24 -21.19 59.85 18.43
N LEU A 25 -21.83 60.87 17.87
CA LEU A 25 -21.52 61.55 16.61
C LEU A 25 -20.43 62.63 16.85
N GLY A 26 -19.40 62.73 16.02
CA GLY A 26 -18.43 63.84 16.14
C GLY A 26 -17.23 63.85 15.20
N ALA A 27 -17.38 64.62 14.10
CA ALA A 27 -16.38 65.45 13.41
C ALA A 27 -15.17 64.85 12.64
N LEU A 28 -15.07 65.35 11.41
CA LEU A 28 -13.96 65.26 10.45
C LEU A 28 -12.62 65.76 11.03
N GLY A 29 -11.54 65.06 10.68
CA GLY A 29 -10.16 65.54 10.81
C GLY A 29 -9.20 64.64 10.05
N THR A 30 -8.82 65.05 8.84
CA THR A 30 -7.75 64.41 8.05
C THR A 30 -6.38 64.79 8.62
N VAL A 31 -5.60 63.80 9.05
CA VAL A 31 -4.14 63.94 9.24
C VAL A 31 -3.47 62.69 8.69
N GLY A 32 -2.71 62.89 7.62
CA GLY A 32 -1.86 61.87 7.04
C GLY A 32 -0.73 61.50 8.01
N ALA A 33 -0.63 60.21 8.32
CA ALA A 33 0.53 59.63 8.99
C ALA A 33 1.34 58.87 7.95
N ALA A 34 2.50 59.41 7.60
CA ALA A 34 3.55 58.67 6.91
C ALA A 34 4.03 57.56 7.84
N GLN A 35 3.71 56.31 7.52
CA GLN A 35 4.25 55.15 8.21
C GLN A 35 5.67 54.87 7.69
N ALA A 36 6.65 55.11 8.54
CA ALA A 36 8.00 54.61 8.38
C ALA A 36 7.97 53.08 8.37
N ALA A 37 8.35 52.48 7.25
CA ALA A 37 8.52 51.04 7.12
C ALA A 37 9.70 50.59 7.98
N SER A 38 9.42 49.94 9.11
CA SER A 38 10.41 49.16 9.84
C SER A 38 10.66 47.87 9.05
N ASN A 39 11.85 47.81 8.43
CA ASN A 39 12.32 46.63 7.72
C ASN A 39 12.75 45.57 8.76
N SER A 40 11.77 44.81 9.28
CA SER A 40 12.04 43.68 10.17
C SER A 40 12.58 42.52 9.33
N SER A 41 13.85 42.19 9.53
CA SER A 41 14.49 40.99 9.02
C SER A 41 13.67 39.76 9.43
N ARG A 42 12.93 39.17 8.47
CA ARG A 42 12.35 37.84 8.63
C ARG A 42 13.49 36.85 8.78
N GLN A 43 13.79 36.46 10.01
CA GLN A 43 14.40 35.17 10.25
C GLN A 43 13.44 34.13 9.68
N SER A 44 13.87 33.37 8.69
CA SER A 44 13.13 32.25 8.15
C SER A 44 13.01 31.20 9.24
N GLU A 45 11.83 31.10 9.88
CA GLU A 45 11.51 29.96 10.71
C GLU A 45 11.65 28.67 9.87
N PRO A 46 12.13 27.56 10.47
CA PRO A 46 12.20 26.29 9.76
C PRO A 46 10.81 25.92 9.24
N VAL A 47 10.70 25.67 7.93
CA VAL A 47 9.45 25.18 7.33
C VAL A 47 9.14 23.83 7.97
N GLU A 48 8.16 23.80 8.86
CA GLU A 48 7.68 22.57 9.47
C GLU A 48 6.99 21.72 8.38
N ILE A 49 7.65 20.65 7.94
CA ILE A 49 7.09 19.74 6.94
C ILE A 49 5.95 18.96 7.59
N ARG A 50 4.71 19.28 7.19
CA ARG A 50 3.46 18.66 7.70
C ARG A 50 3.08 17.35 7.02
N ASP A 51 3.91 16.84 6.12
CA ASP A 51 3.66 15.56 5.47
C ASP A 51 3.78 14.41 6.50
N PRO A 52 2.71 13.62 6.73
CA PRO A 52 2.75 12.50 7.65
C PRO A 52 3.80 11.44 7.26
N LYS A 53 4.16 11.33 5.98
CA LYS A 53 5.21 10.44 5.47
C LYS A 53 6.62 11.04 5.49
N ALA A 54 6.76 12.35 5.77
CA ALA A 54 8.07 12.96 5.93
C ALA A 54 8.84 12.29 7.06
N THR A 55 10.13 12.04 6.86
CA THR A 55 10.99 11.41 7.87
C THR A 55 12.34 12.09 7.94
N ASP A 56 13.00 11.94 9.08
CA ASP A 56 14.38 12.33 9.35
C ASP A 56 15.26 11.08 9.56
N ARG A 57 14.79 9.88 9.21
CA ARG A 57 15.48 8.63 9.48
C ARG A 57 15.65 7.81 8.20
N ILE A 58 16.81 7.20 8.07
CA ILE A 58 17.17 6.26 7.00
C ILE A 58 17.70 4.99 7.66
N ILE A 59 17.17 3.83 7.30
CA ILE A 59 17.74 2.54 7.67
C ILE A 59 18.89 2.26 6.70
N VAL A 60 20.06 1.96 7.24
CA VAL A 60 21.26 1.62 6.48
C VAL A 60 21.73 0.26 6.96
N ARG A 61 21.72 -0.73 6.09
CA ARG A 61 22.30 -2.04 6.38
C ARG A 61 23.68 -2.14 5.76
N MET A 62 24.65 -2.58 6.55
CA MET A 62 26.01 -2.82 6.07
C MET A 62 26.17 -4.25 5.53
N LEU A 63 27.15 -4.45 4.64
CA LEU A 63 27.64 -5.77 4.28
C LEU A 63 28.39 -6.39 5.47
N ASP A 64 28.35 -7.71 5.59
CA ASP A 64 28.97 -8.44 6.69
C ASP A 64 30.43 -8.00 6.93
N GLY A 65 30.74 -7.64 8.18
CA GLY A 65 32.07 -7.18 8.60
C GLY A 65 32.40 -5.73 8.22
N SER A 66 31.48 -4.99 7.61
CA SER A 66 31.62 -3.54 7.36
C SER A 66 30.96 -2.73 8.47
N THR A 67 31.49 -1.54 8.77
CA THR A 67 30.89 -0.60 9.71
C THR A 67 30.58 0.72 9.02
N PRO A 68 29.49 1.40 9.40
CA PRO A 68 29.09 2.63 8.73
C PRO A 68 30.08 3.77 9.02
N ASP A 69 30.54 4.43 7.95
CA ASP A 69 31.34 5.64 8.05
C ASP A 69 30.42 6.87 8.16
N VAL A 70 30.29 7.42 9.37
CA VAL A 70 29.47 8.61 9.66
C VAL A 70 29.85 9.81 8.79
N ALA A 71 31.14 9.98 8.47
CA ALA A 71 31.61 11.09 7.65
C ALA A 71 31.19 10.92 6.19
N ALA A 72 31.25 9.70 5.66
CA ALA A 72 30.73 9.38 4.34
C ALA A 72 29.22 9.57 4.26
N LEU A 73 28.48 9.07 5.26
CA LEU A 73 27.03 9.25 5.34
C LEU A 73 26.63 10.73 5.42
N SER A 74 27.33 11.54 6.22
CA SER A 74 27.07 12.97 6.33
C SER A 74 27.33 13.70 5.00
N ARG A 75 28.38 13.29 4.26
CA ARG A 75 28.68 13.85 2.94
C ARG A 75 27.57 13.55 1.93
N GLU A 76 27.07 12.32 1.88
CA GLU A 76 25.99 11.94 0.95
C GLU A 76 24.63 12.54 1.36
N ALA A 77 24.39 12.69 2.66
CA ALA A 77 23.22 13.40 3.18
C ALA A 77 23.27 14.91 2.89
N GLY A 78 24.47 15.47 2.72
CA GLY A 78 24.69 16.91 2.58
C GLY A 78 24.55 17.67 3.91
N GLU A 79 24.55 16.95 5.03
CA GLU A 79 24.38 17.47 6.39
C GLU A 79 24.95 16.49 7.42
N SER A 80 25.20 16.96 8.64
CA SER A 80 25.62 16.09 9.73
C SER A 80 24.51 15.10 10.09
N VAL A 81 24.85 13.80 10.13
CA VAL A 81 23.94 12.74 10.57
C VAL A 81 24.39 12.15 11.91
N SER A 82 23.45 11.57 12.65
CA SER A 82 23.76 10.74 13.81
C SER A 82 23.36 9.28 13.56
N LEU A 83 24.14 8.34 14.10
CA LEU A 83 23.90 6.92 13.93
C LEU A 83 23.41 6.28 15.23
N ALA A 84 22.43 5.40 15.12
CA ALA A 84 22.03 4.50 16.18
C ALA A 84 21.95 3.07 15.64
N LEU A 85 22.52 2.11 16.35
CA LEU A 85 22.42 0.69 15.98
C LEU A 85 20.95 0.26 16.03
N LEU A 86 20.50 -0.43 14.98
CA LEU A 86 19.18 -1.00 14.86
C LEU A 86 19.31 -2.52 14.85
N GLY A 87 19.19 -3.15 16.03
CA GLY A 87 19.22 -4.61 16.12
C GLY A 87 20.63 -5.22 16.14
N GLN A 88 20.73 -6.48 15.71
CA GLN A 88 21.95 -7.31 15.74
C GLN A 88 22.42 -7.72 14.33
N ASP A 89 21.78 -7.19 13.28
CA ASP A 89 21.94 -7.57 11.88
C ASP A 89 22.75 -6.53 11.07
N ASP A 90 23.65 -5.79 11.74
CA ASP A 90 24.45 -4.70 11.16
C ASP A 90 23.61 -3.61 10.47
N SER A 91 22.37 -3.44 10.92
CA SER A 91 21.46 -2.38 10.52
C SER A 91 21.61 -1.16 11.43
N TRP A 92 21.55 0.03 10.85
CA TRP A 92 21.74 1.30 11.55
C TRP A 92 20.66 2.29 11.13
N VAL A 93 20.25 3.15 12.06
CA VAL A 93 19.43 4.31 11.78
C VAL A 93 20.36 5.50 11.62
N SER A 94 20.43 6.03 10.40
CA SER A 94 21.02 7.33 10.10
C SER A 94 19.97 8.41 10.23
N LYS A 95 20.16 9.31 11.20
CA LYS A 95 19.23 10.39 11.52
C LYS A 95 19.73 11.72 10.95
N LEU A 96 18.91 12.30 10.09
CA LEU A 96 19.04 13.61 9.45
C LEU A 96 18.77 14.75 10.44
N ALA A 97 19.16 15.97 10.08
CA ALA A 97 19.02 17.15 10.93
C ALA A 97 17.55 17.57 11.14
N GLY A 98 16.65 17.15 10.24
CA GLY A 98 15.22 17.39 10.35
C GLY A 98 14.42 16.57 9.35
N ARG A 99 13.09 16.58 9.52
CA ARG A 99 12.19 15.85 8.61
C ARG A 99 12.28 16.44 7.21
N ARG A 100 12.37 15.56 6.22
CA ARG A 100 12.44 15.89 4.79
C ARG A 100 11.25 15.24 4.07
N SER A 101 10.91 15.74 2.89
CA SER A 101 9.87 15.10 2.07
C SER A 101 10.29 13.67 1.70
N PRO A 102 9.34 12.75 1.43
CA PRO A 102 9.68 11.39 1.00
C PRO A 102 10.66 11.35 -0.18
N ALA A 103 10.45 12.21 -1.18
CA ALA A 103 11.32 12.30 -2.36
C ALA A 103 12.76 12.72 -2.03
N ASP A 104 12.94 13.63 -1.08
CA ASP A 104 14.27 14.09 -0.66
C ASP A 104 14.99 12.97 0.10
N VAL A 105 14.30 12.29 1.03
CA VAL A 105 14.90 11.17 1.78
C VAL A 105 15.22 10.02 0.83
N GLU A 106 14.35 9.69 -0.11
CA GLU A 106 14.60 8.68 -1.16
C GLU A 106 15.87 9.01 -1.95
N ALA A 107 16.04 10.28 -2.34
CA ALA A 107 17.22 10.72 -3.06
C ALA A 107 18.50 10.62 -2.20
N ILE A 108 18.42 10.93 -0.90
CA ILE A 108 19.53 10.75 0.04
C ILE A 108 19.85 9.27 0.22
N SER A 109 18.83 8.43 0.47
CA SER A 109 18.97 6.97 0.64
C SER A 109 19.65 6.32 -0.56
N ARG A 110 19.30 6.71 -1.79
CA ARG A 110 19.99 6.23 -3.00
C ARG A 110 21.47 6.59 -3.06
N ARG A 111 21.85 7.80 -2.62
CA ARG A 111 23.27 8.19 -2.55
C ARG A 111 24.02 7.41 -1.48
N ILE A 112 23.39 7.21 -0.32
CA ILE A 112 23.95 6.38 0.77
C ILE A 112 24.10 4.92 0.31
N ALA A 113 23.11 4.37 -0.38
CA ALA A 113 23.14 3.00 -0.91
C ALA A 113 24.27 2.77 -1.93
N ALA A 114 24.82 3.83 -2.53
CA ALA A 114 25.96 3.75 -3.44
C ALA A 114 27.33 3.74 -2.74
N LEU A 115 27.37 3.91 -1.41
CA LEU A 115 28.62 3.88 -0.65
C LEU A 115 29.19 2.45 -0.55
N PRO A 116 30.52 2.29 -0.62
CA PRO A 116 31.16 1.00 -0.36
C PRO A 116 30.80 0.47 1.03
N GLY A 117 30.47 -0.83 1.11
CA GLY A 117 30.12 -1.49 2.36
C GLY A 117 28.64 -1.37 2.74
N VAL A 118 27.84 -0.57 2.05
CA VAL A 118 26.38 -0.50 2.27
C VAL A 118 25.68 -1.58 1.44
N ALA A 119 24.91 -2.44 2.09
CA ALA A 119 24.08 -3.46 1.45
C ALA A 119 22.79 -2.85 0.89
N PHE A 120 22.12 -2.01 1.69
CA PHE A 120 21.00 -1.19 1.23
C PHE A 120 20.82 0.02 2.16
N ALA A 121 20.13 1.05 1.64
CA ALA A 121 19.62 2.15 2.45
C ALA A 121 18.23 2.57 2.01
N GLU A 122 17.31 2.72 2.96
CA GLU A 122 15.90 3.03 2.70
C GLU A 122 15.35 4.05 3.71
N PRO A 123 14.40 4.93 3.31
CA PRO A 123 13.73 5.84 4.25
C PRO A 123 12.97 5.07 5.36
N ASP A 124 13.16 5.46 6.62
CA ASP A 124 12.36 4.97 7.77
C ASP A 124 11.17 5.92 7.99
N HIS A 125 10.08 5.74 7.23
CA HIS A 125 8.87 6.53 7.40
C HIS A 125 7.79 5.79 8.18
N LYS A 126 6.89 6.56 8.82
CA LYS A 126 5.70 5.99 9.45
C LYS A 126 4.69 5.59 8.39
N VAL A 127 4.36 4.31 8.33
CA VAL A 127 3.20 3.79 7.58
C VAL A 127 1.93 3.93 8.43
N PHE A 128 0.82 4.29 7.80
CA PHE A 128 -0.49 4.42 8.44
C PHE A 128 -1.44 3.32 7.93
N ALA A 129 -2.48 3.02 8.71
CA ALA A 129 -3.47 2.00 8.37
C ALA A 129 -4.02 2.16 6.95
N THR A 130 -4.01 1.05 6.22
CA THR A 130 -4.32 0.95 4.80
C THR A 130 -5.80 0.99 4.48
N ALA A 131 -6.11 1.42 3.26
CA ALA A 131 -7.41 1.17 2.65
C ALA A 131 -7.62 -0.36 2.61
N VAL A 132 -8.51 -0.84 3.47
CA VAL A 132 -9.10 -2.16 3.34
C VAL A 132 -9.93 -2.15 2.06
N PRO A 133 -9.77 -3.14 1.16
CA PRO A 133 -10.54 -3.19 -0.07
C PRO A 133 -12.05 -3.07 0.19
N THR A 134 -12.77 -2.29 -0.62
CA THR A 134 -14.21 -2.06 -0.43
C THR A 134 -15.10 -3.19 -0.95
N ASP A 135 -14.51 -4.22 -1.56
CA ASP A 135 -15.22 -5.32 -2.19
C ASP A 135 -16.14 -6.05 -1.20
N PRO A 136 -17.43 -6.26 -1.51
CA PRO A 136 -18.41 -6.81 -0.56
C PRO A 136 -18.05 -8.18 0.05
N LEU A 137 -17.22 -8.96 -0.64
CA LEU A 137 -16.81 -10.29 -0.22
C LEU A 137 -15.40 -10.33 0.40
N PHE A 138 -14.67 -9.21 0.46
CA PHE A 138 -13.31 -9.17 1.00
C PHE A 138 -13.23 -9.71 2.42
N ALA A 139 -14.22 -9.38 3.26
CA ALA A 139 -14.29 -9.87 4.64
C ALA A 139 -14.44 -11.41 4.75
N LYS A 140 -14.81 -12.11 3.67
CA LYS A 140 -14.91 -13.57 3.63
C LYS A 140 -13.62 -14.25 3.14
N GLN A 141 -12.69 -13.49 2.57
CA GLN A 141 -11.40 -13.98 2.08
C GLN A 141 -10.40 -14.03 3.24
N TRP A 142 -10.67 -14.91 4.21
CA TRP A 142 -9.91 -15.03 5.45
C TRP A 142 -8.41 -15.25 5.21
N ASP A 143 -8.06 -15.88 4.11
CA ASP A 143 -6.69 -16.16 3.68
C ASP A 143 -5.91 -14.89 3.32
N LEU A 144 -6.59 -13.81 2.95
CA LEU A 144 -5.96 -12.52 2.58
C LEU A 144 -5.83 -11.55 3.76
N LEU A 145 -6.60 -11.77 4.84
CA LEU A 145 -6.63 -10.84 5.97
C LEU A 145 -5.34 -10.89 6.80
N ALA A 146 -5.09 -9.83 7.57
CA ALA A 146 -3.97 -9.78 8.50
C ALA A 146 -4.06 -10.89 9.59
N PRO A 147 -2.91 -11.41 10.07
CA PRO A 147 -2.84 -12.33 11.22
C PRO A 147 -3.56 -11.84 12.49
N THR A 148 -3.76 -10.54 12.61
CA THR A 148 -4.50 -9.90 13.71
C THR A 148 -6.02 -10.05 13.57
N ALA A 149 -6.53 -10.23 12.35
CA ALA A 149 -7.93 -10.49 12.05
C ALA A 149 -8.24 -12.00 11.95
N THR A 150 -7.25 -12.84 11.61
CA THR A 150 -7.38 -14.30 11.52
C THR A 150 -6.05 -14.99 11.84
N THR A 151 -6.07 -16.20 12.40
CA THR A 151 -4.86 -16.85 12.93
C THR A 151 -3.79 -17.20 11.86
N LYS A 152 -4.11 -17.18 10.56
CA LYS A 152 -3.26 -17.73 9.47
C LYS A 152 -3.29 -16.96 8.12
N GLY A 153 -3.79 -15.74 8.07
CA GLY A 153 -3.89 -15.00 6.81
C GLY A 153 -2.56 -14.39 6.35
N LEU A 154 -2.47 -14.05 5.06
CA LEU A 154 -1.27 -13.57 4.37
C LEU A 154 -0.92 -12.10 4.66
N ASP A 155 -1.80 -11.35 5.32
CA ASP A 155 -1.68 -9.89 5.51
C ASP A 155 -1.55 -9.10 4.20
N ILE A 156 -2.45 -9.34 3.25
CA ILE A 156 -2.49 -8.56 2.00
C ILE A 156 -2.81 -7.09 2.29
N THR A 157 -3.58 -6.80 3.34
CA THR A 157 -3.84 -5.42 3.79
C THR A 157 -2.56 -4.69 4.19
N GLY A 158 -1.61 -5.37 4.84
CA GLY A 158 -0.29 -4.84 5.16
C GLY A 158 0.58 -4.68 3.92
N ALA A 159 0.60 -5.67 3.02
CA ALA A 159 1.34 -5.59 1.77
C ALA A 159 0.87 -4.41 0.88
N ARG A 160 -0.45 -4.20 0.77
CA ARG A 160 -1.04 -3.06 0.04
C ARG A 160 -0.73 -1.70 0.65
N ALA A 161 -0.19 -1.64 1.88
CA ALA A 161 0.35 -0.41 2.46
C ALA A 161 1.59 0.07 1.75
N VAL A 162 2.36 -0.90 1.25
CA VAL A 162 3.64 -0.69 0.60
C VAL A 162 3.42 -0.55 -0.90
N THR A 163 2.66 -1.46 -1.51
CA THR A 163 2.40 -1.46 -2.96
C THR A 163 1.15 -2.27 -3.32
N SER A 164 0.43 -1.84 -4.35
CA SER A 164 -0.65 -2.62 -4.98
C SER A 164 -0.13 -3.55 -6.09
N GLY A 165 1.19 -3.71 -6.20
CA GLY A 165 1.85 -4.30 -7.35
C GLY A 165 2.26 -3.25 -8.38
N THR A 166 2.90 -3.70 -9.44
CA THR A 166 3.34 -2.87 -10.58
C THR A 166 2.83 -3.48 -11.87
N PRO A 167 2.43 -2.68 -12.88
CA PRO A 167 1.94 -3.22 -14.15
C PRO A 167 2.99 -4.04 -14.93
N ASP A 168 4.26 -3.93 -14.56
CA ASP A 168 5.37 -4.65 -15.19
C ASP A 168 5.53 -6.10 -14.70
N VAL A 169 4.81 -6.49 -13.65
CA VAL A 169 4.82 -7.87 -13.13
C VAL A 169 3.71 -8.66 -13.81
N VAL A 170 4.11 -9.66 -14.59
CA VAL A 170 3.20 -10.60 -15.26
C VAL A 170 3.29 -11.96 -14.59
N VAL A 171 2.13 -12.52 -14.22
CA VAL A 171 2.01 -13.88 -13.68
C VAL A 171 1.31 -14.76 -14.71
N ALA A 172 1.96 -15.85 -15.12
CA ALA A 172 1.34 -16.86 -15.97
C ALA A 172 0.64 -17.92 -15.11
N VAL A 173 -0.61 -18.24 -15.44
CA VAL A 173 -1.41 -19.28 -14.80
C VAL A 173 -1.56 -20.44 -15.80
N VAL A 174 -1.01 -21.61 -15.44
CA VAL A 174 -1.12 -22.84 -16.25
C VAL A 174 -2.22 -23.70 -15.65
N ASP A 175 -3.42 -23.61 -16.21
CA ASP A 175 -4.64 -24.17 -15.64
C ASP A 175 -5.69 -24.42 -16.75
N THR A 176 -6.98 -24.55 -16.41
CA THR A 176 -8.10 -24.86 -17.34
C THR A 176 -8.42 -23.75 -18.35
N GLY A 177 -7.70 -22.63 -18.32
CA GLY A 177 -7.97 -21.43 -19.11
C GLY A 177 -8.65 -20.33 -18.30
N ILE A 178 -9.23 -19.36 -19.00
CA ILE A 178 -9.85 -18.18 -18.39
C ILE A 178 -11.22 -17.88 -18.99
N THR A 179 -12.21 -17.59 -18.15
CA THR A 179 -13.52 -17.12 -18.59
C THR A 179 -13.59 -15.59 -18.57
N ALA A 180 -14.48 -15.01 -19.38
CA ALA A 180 -14.72 -13.57 -19.39
C ALA A 180 -15.47 -13.14 -18.11
N HIS A 181 -14.72 -12.77 -17.07
CA HIS A 181 -15.27 -12.37 -15.78
C HIS A 181 -15.06 -10.88 -15.48
N ILE A 182 -16.08 -10.20 -14.94
CA ILE A 182 -16.06 -8.73 -14.67
C ILE A 182 -14.91 -8.32 -13.73
N GLU A 183 -14.63 -9.15 -12.71
CA GLU A 183 -13.54 -8.97 -11.75
C GLU A 183 -12.15 -9.17 -12.35
N LEU A 184 -12.04 -9.78 -13.53
CA LEU A 184 -10.77 -9.99 -14.23
C LEU A 184 -10.62 -9.12 -15.49
N ALA A 185 -11.65 -8.33 -15.82
CA ALA A 185 -11.65 -7.51 -17.02
C ALA A 185 -10.53 -6.45 -16.97
N GLY A 186 -9.54 -6.55 -17.85
CA GLY A 186 -8.35 -5.67 -17.86
C GLY A 186 -7.23 -6.10 -16.92
N GLN A 187 -7.35 -7.24 -16.24
CA GLN A 187 -6.29 -7.89 -15.45
C GLN A 187 -5.64 -9.06 -16.22
N VAL A 188 -6.23 -9.46 -17.35
CA VAL A 188 -5.82 -10.61 -18.16
C VAL A 188 -5.14 -10.13 -19.44
N LEU A 189 -3.94 -10.64 -19.70
CA LEU A 189 -3.24 -10.50 -20.98
C LEU A 189 -3.59 -11.67 -21.91
N PRO A 190 -3.40 -11.54 -23.24
CA PRO A 190 -3.54 -12.66 -24.16
C PRO A 190 -2.67 -13.85 -23.72
N GLY A 191 -3.30 -15.03 -23.63
CA GLY A 191 -2.66 -16.29 -23.26
C GLY A 191 -2.46 -17.21 -24.46
N TYR A 192 -2.30 -18.51 -24.19
CA TYR A 192 -2.20 -19.55 -25.22
C TYR A 192 -2.80 -20.87 -24.71
N ASP A 193 -3.52 -21.59 -25.56
CA ASP A 193 -4.01 -22.94 -25.27
C ASP A 193 -2.94 -23.98 -25.66
N MET A 194 -2.54 -24.82 -24.70
CA MET A 194 -1.50 -25.85 -24.90
C MET A 194 -2.06 -27.27 -24.99
N VAL A 195 -3.37 -27.44 -24.89
CA VAL A 195 -4.08 -28.72 -24.96
C VAL A 195 -3.96 -29.28 -26.37
N SER A 196 -3.51 -30.53 -26.45
CA SER A 196 -3.25 -31.22 -27.73
C SER A 196 -4.20 -32.39 -27.97
N ASP A 197 -5.34 -32.40 -27.28
CA ASP A 197 -6.41 -33.36 -27.46
C ASP A 197 -7.72 -32.59 -27.61
N VAL A 198 -8.33 -32.68 -28.80
CA VAL A 198 -9.53 -31.92 -29.16
C VAL A 198 -10.72 -32.23 -28.23
N LEU A 199 -10.84 -33.48 -27.75
CA LEU A 199 -11.93 -33.84 -26.85
C LEU A 199 -11.72 -33.24 -25.47
N LEU A 200 -10.47 -33.16 -25.01
CA LEU A 200 -10.13 -32.52 -23.73
C LEU A 200 -10.17 -30.99 -23.80
N ALA A 201 -9.77 -30.41 -24.94
CA ALA A 201 -9.76 -28.96 -25.16
C ALA A 201 -11.18 -28.39 -25.16
N ASN A 202 -12.16 -29.13 -25.72
CA ASN A 202 -13.59 -28.76 -25.74
C ASN A 202 -13.89 -27.42 -26.46
N ASP A 203 -13.03 -27.05 -27.42
CA ASP A 203 -13.14 -25.83 -28.25
C ASP A 203 -13.19 -26.12 -29.76
N GLY A 204 -12.81 -27.33 -30.16
CA GLY A 204 -12.94 -27.83 -31.53
C GLY A 204 -11.64 -27.90 -32.31
N ASP A 205 -10.51 -27.52 -31.71
CA ASP A 205 -9.19 -27.65 -32.31
C ASP A 205 -8.13 -28.11 -31.28
N LEU A 206 -6.86 -27.98 -31.67
CA LEU A 206 -5.70 -28.25 -30.83
C LEU A 206 -5.07 -26.89 -30.56
N ARG A 207 -4.13 -26.82 -29.61
CA ARG A 207 -3.17 -25.72 -29.41
C ARG A 207 -3.30 -24.49 -30.30
N ASP A 208 -3.93 -23.47 -29.77
CA ASP A 208 -4.15 -22.22 -30.47
C ASP A 208 -3.95 -21.00 -29.53
N ALA A 209 -4.21 -19.80 -30.04
CA ALA A 209 -3.94 -18.55 -29.33
C ALA A 209 -5.08 -18.12 -28.39
N ASN A 210 -6.16 -18.89 -28.27
CA ASN A 210 -7.34 -18.57 -27.49
C ASN A 210 -7.38 -19.38 -26.18
N ALA A 211 -6.81 -18.83 -25.12
CA ALA A 211 -6.81 -19.45 -23.79
C ALA A 211 -8.16 -19.41 -23.03
N ALA A 212 -9.29 -19.32 -23.74
CA ALA A 212 -10.60 -19.33 -23.12
C ALA A 212 -10.83 -20.67 -22.41
N ASP A 213 -11.50 -20.66 -21.25
CA ASP A 213 -11.98 -21.90 -20.62
C ASP A 213 -13.36 -22.24 -21.22
N PRO A 214 -13.47 -23.25 -22.10
CA PRO A 214 -14.78 -23.67 -22.62
C PRO A 214 -15.58 -24.45 -21.57
N GLY A 215 -14.93 -24.97 -20.53
CA GLY A 215 -15.50 -25.79 -19.47
C GLY A 215 -15.04 -27.24 -19.53
N ASP A 216 -14.72 -27.80 -18.36
CA ASP A 216 -14.25 -29.18 -18.14
C ASP A 216 -15.33 -30.09 -17.53
N TRP A 217 -16.61 -29.81 -17.81
CA TRP A 217 -17.72 -30.65 -17.33
C TRP A 217 -17.67 -32.04 -17.94
N VAL A 218 -18.31 -32.99 -17.26
CA VAL A 218 -18.57 -34.32 -17.82
C VAL A 218 -20.05 -34.63 -17.64
N SER A 219 -20.77 -34.81 -18.75
CA SER A 219 -22.18 -35.16 -18.75
C SER A 219 -22.43 -36.63 -18.41
N THR A 220 -23.67 -36.98 -18.04
CA THR A 220 -24.08 -38.37 -17.83
C THR A 220 -23.81 -39.25 -19.06
N SER A 221 -24.01 -38.72 -20.27
CA SER A 221 -23.75 -39.43 -21.52
C SER A 221 -22.27 -39.71 -21.74
N GLU A 222 -21.41 -38.72 -21.49
CA GLU A 222 -19.95 -38.84 -21.64
C GLU A 222 -19.36 -39.80 -20.62
N ASN A 223 -19.88 -39.77 -19.38
CA ASN A 223 -19.45 -40.69 -18.33
C ASN A 223 -19.87 -42.15 -18.57
N ALA A 224 -20.97 -42.38 -19.30
CA ALA A 224 -21.49 -43.74 -19.49
C ALA A 224 -20.59 -44.57 -20.41
N LEU A 225 -20.03 -43.95 -21.46
CA LEU A 225 -19.31 -44.63 -22.54
C LEU A 225 -18.51 -43.62 -23.38
N GLY A 226 -17.46 -44.09 -24.05
CA GLY A 226 -16.60 -43.27 -24.91
C GLY A 226 -15.34 -42.78 -24.18
N TYR A 227 -14.82 -41.63 -24.62
CA TYR A 227 -13.53 -41.09 -24.16
C TYR A 227 -13.51 -40.77 -22.65
N PHE A 228 -14.63 -40.26 -22.12
CA PHE A 228 -14.78 -39.87 -20.71
C PHE A 228 -15.46 -40.94 -19.84
N ALA A 229 -15.53 -42.19 -20.31
CA ALA A 229 -16.23 -43.25 -19.60
C ALA A 229 -15.63 -43.50 -18.21
N GLY A 230 -16.45 -43.38 -17.17
CA GLY A 230 -16.03 -43.60 -15.79
C GLY A 230 -15.31 -42.42 -15.12
N CYS A 231 -15.20 -41.26 -15.77
CA CYS A 231 -14.62 -40.05 -15.18
C CYS A 231 -15.49 -39.42 -14.07
N GLY A 232 -16.77 -39.80 -13.99
CA GLY A 232 -17.77 -39.21 -13.09
C GLY A 232 -18.49 -38.03 -13.74
N VAL A 233 -19.75 -37.80 -13.34
CA VAL A 233 -20.52 -36.63 -13.82
C VAL A 233 -20.15 -35.42 -12.97
N SER A 234 -19.78 -34.32 -13.62
CA SER A 234 -19.35 -33.07 -12.97
C SER A 234 -19.81 -31.85 -13.74
N ASN A 235 -19.99 -30.73 -13.03
CA ASN A 235 -20.07 -29.40 -13.66
C ASN A 235 -18.65 -28.88 -13.91
N SER A 236 -18.51 -27.87 -14.75
CA SER A 236 -17.22 -27.21 -14.96
C SER A 236 -16.66 -26.65 -13.65
N SER A 237 -15.37 -26.79 -13.46
CA SER A 237 -14.62 -26.31 -12.31
C SER A 237 -14.38 -24.80 -12.36
N TRP A 238 -14.19 -24.26 -13.56
CA TRP A 238 -13.71 -22.89 -13.79
C TRP A 238 -12.42 -22.60 -12.99
N HIS A 239 -11.60 -23.64 -12.81
CA HIS A 239 -10.50 -23.64 -11.85
C HIS A 239 -9.46 -22.55 -12.17
N GLY A 240 -9.07 -22.41 -13.44
CA GLY A 240 -8.12 -21.38 -13.87
C GLY A 240 -8.63 -19.96 -13.63
N THR A 241 -9.95 -19.72 -13.78
CA THR A 241 -10.57 -18.43 -13.46
C THR A 241 -10.54 -18.16 -11.96
N HIS A 242 -10.86 -19.15 -11.14
CA HIS A 242 -10.82 -19.00 -9.69
C HIS A 242 -9.40 -18.70 -9.19
N VAL A 243 -8.40 -19.46 -9.66
CA VAL A 243 -6.98 -19.24 -9.35
C VAL A 243 -6.54 -17.85 -9.78
N SER A 244 -6.89 -17.43 -10.99
CA SER A 244 -6.58 -16.08 -11.49
C SER A 244 -7.23 -14.98 -10.65
N GLY A 245 -8.45 -15.19 -10.16
CA GLY A 245 -9.15 -14.30 -9.23
C GLY A 245 -8.41 -14.12 -7.91
N THR A 246 -7.84 -15.19 -7.35
CA THR A 246 -7.02 -15.10 -6.13
C THR A 246 -5.75 -14.26 -6.36
N ILE A 247 -5.18 -14.28 -7.57
CA ILE A 247 -3.96 -13.56 -7.90
C ILE A 247 -4.24 -12.08 -8.21
N ALA A 248 -5.22 -11.80 -9.06
CA ALA A 248 -5.39 -10.50 -9.70
C ALA A 248 -6.85 -10.11 -9.97
N ALA A 249 -7.81 -10.56 -9.15
CA ALA A 249 -9.12 -9.92 -9.15
C ALA A 249 -8.96 -8.42 -8.91
N LYS A 250 -9.82 -7.63 -9.56
CA LYS A 250 -9.99 -6.22 -9.23
C LYS A 250 -10.27 -6.07 -7.73
N SER A 251 -9.93 -4.90 -7.25
CA SER A 251 -10.21 -4.50 -5.88
C SER A 251 -10.85 -3.13 -5.95
N ASP A 252 -11.65 -2.84 -4.93
CA ASP A 252 -12.38 -1.59 -4.77
C ASP A 252 -13.47 -1.38 -5.85
N ASN A 253 -14.24 -2.42 -6.19
CA ASN A 253 -15.33 -2.36 -7.18
C ASN A 253 -16.66 -3.03 -6.78
#